data_AF-A0A814SPM6-F1
#
_entry.id   AF-A0A814SPM6-F1
#
_cell.length_a   1.000
_cell.length_b   1.000
_cell.length_c   1.000
_cell.angle_alpha   90.00
_cell.angle_beta   90.00
_cell.angle_gamma   90.00
#
_symmetry.space_group_name_H-M   'P 1'
#
loop_
_entity.id
_entity.type
_entity.pdbx_description
1 polymer ?
#
loop_
_entity_poly.entity_id
_entity_poly.type
_entity_poly.pdbx_seq_one_letter_code
_entity_poly.pdbx_strand_id
1 'polypeptide(L)'
;WQKMSNYLTEYSKRIPYEHAFRRPNLSLTSHSLLHDSYVFFSHLIPAYLADIGLRCIGHKPHIVNIYKNLHRTLLALESFTIRGEIQCSYDSVNSLRQLLTENNLSNEFFFDIRALHWPTYVESYLIGTKRYVLNEDVQCLNGAQKHLNNLRNIRWTFNTIVLVLLWRIFISKRPTARNLWYFIMNFFVAKFVRFFKILSAGNT
;
A
#
# COMPACT_ATOMS: atom_id res chain seq x y z
N TRP A 1 -0.82 18.24 1.76
CA TRP A 1 -0.26 16.88 1.56
C TRP A 1 -1.21 15.75 1.94
N GLN A 2 -1.79 15.70 3.16
CA GLN A 2 -2.67 14.58 3.57
C GLN A 2 -3.90 14.37 2.65
N LYS A 3 -4.61 15.45 2.27
CA LYS A 3 -5.75 15.36 1.35
C LYS A 3 -5.37 14.75 -0.01
N MET A 4 -4.23 15.17 -0.57
CA MET A 4 -3.68 14.62 -1.80
C MET A 4 -3.32 13.13 -1.66
N SER A 5 -2.73 12.73 -0.52
CA SER A 5 -2.43 11.32 -0.23
C SER A 5 -3.68 10.43 -0.22
N ASN A 6 -4.78 10.95 0.34
CA ASN A 6 -6.06 10.24 0.35
C ASN A 6 -6.59 10.05 -1.08
N TYR A 7 -6.60 11.10 -1.91
CA TYR A 7 -7.00 10.98 -3.31
C TYR A 7 -6.12 9.98 -4.07
N LEU A 8 -4.80 10.05 -3.93
CA LEU A 8 -3.89 9.08 -4.56
C LEU A 8 -4.21 7.64 -4.14
N THR A 9 -4.47 7.41 -2.85
CA THR A 9 -4.79 6.09 -2.32
C THR A 9 -6.15 5.57 -2.78
N GLU A 10 -7.13 6.46 -3.00
CA GLU A 10 -8.45 6.09 -3.52
C GLU A 10 -8.42 5.83 -5.03
N TYR A 11 -7.89 6.76 -5.81
CA TYR A 11 -7.85 6.64 -7.27
C TYR A 11 -6.93 5.51 -7.72
N SER A 12 -5.83 5.23 -7.02
CA SER A 12 -4.96 4.07 -7.35
C SER A 12 -5.63 2.71 -7.13
N LYS A 13 -6.73 2.63 -6.37
CA LYS A 13 -7.55 1.42 -6.28
C LYS A 13 -8.52 1.30 -7.46
N ARG A 14 -8.98 2.43 -8.00
CA ARG A 14 -9.88 2.49 -9.17
C ARG A 14 -9.11 2.25 -10.47
N ILE A 15 -7.89 2.79 -10.55
CA ILE A 15 -6.96 2.73 -11.68
C ILE A 15 -5.70 1.97 -11.24
N PRO A 16 -5.79 0.64 -11.03
CA PRO A 16 -4.64 -0.16 -10.62
C PRO A 16 -3.67 -0.41 -11.79
N TYR A 17 -2.40 -0.61 -11.41
CA TYR A 17 -1.36 -1.06 -12.33
C TYR A 17 -1.39 -2.59 -12.48
N GLU A 18 -1.15 -3.08 -13.69
CA GLU A 18 -1.26 -4.50 -14.04
C GLU A 18 -0.20 -5.33 -13.31
N HIS A 19 1.02 -4.81 -13.21
CA HIS A 19 2.16 -5.52 -12.63
C HIS A 19 2.57 -4.99 -11.26
N ALA A 20 1.62 -4.46 -10.49
CA ALA A 20 1.90 -3.95 -9.15
C ALA A 20 2.46 -5.06 -8.25
N PHE A 21 3.65 -4.85 -7.67
CA PHE A 21 4.22 -5.80 -6.70
C PHE A 21 3.44 -5.78 -5.36
N ARG A 22 2.92 -4.60 -4.97
CA ARG A 22 2.17 -4.41 -3.74
C ARG A 22 1.03 -3.43 -3.95
N ARG A 23 -0.03 -3.56 -3.15
CA ARG A 23 -1.10 -2.55 -3.12
C ARG A 23 -0.52 -1.21 -2.66
N PRO A 24 -0.81 -0.10 -3.36
CA PRO A 24 -0.35 1.22 -2.97
C PRO A 24 -0.95 1.59 -1.61
N ASN A 25 -0.11 2.10 -0.73
CA ASN A 25 -0.50 2.65 0.56
C ASN A 25 0.44 3.80 0.88
N LEU A 26 -0.05 5.02 0.73
CA LEU A 26 0.72 6.22 1.03
C LEU A 26 0.34 6.70 2.44
N SER A 27 1.25 6.48 3.39
CA SER A 27 1.12 6.96 4.75
C SER A 27 2.27 7.91 5.04
N LEU A 28 1.93 9.18 5.33
CA LEU A 28 2.89 10.18 5.77
C LEU A 28 3.01 10.10 7.29
N THR A 29 4.25 9.99 7.79
CA THR A 29 4.53 9.83 9.21
C THR A 29 5.62 10.80 9.64
N SER A 30 5.42 11.53 10.74
CA SER A 30 6.42 12.48 11.25
C SER A 30 7.51 11.83 12.11
N HIS A 31 7.31 10.57 12.54
CA HIS A 31 8.27 9.86 13.41
C HIS A 31 9.23 8.98 12.60
N SER A 32 10.48 9.43 12.46
CA SER A 32 11.52 8.75 11.66
C SER A 32 11.82 7.32 12.11
N LEU A 33 12.03 7.06 13.41
CA LEU A 33 12.38 5.70 13.88
C LEU A 33 11.26 4.66 13.64
N LEU A 34 10.01 5.07 13.85
CA LEU A 34 8.85 4.21 13.59
C LEU A 34 8.68 3.97 12.09
N HIS A 35 8.92 5.00 11.28
CA HIS A 35 8.92 4.90 9.83
C HIS A 35 9.98 3.91 9.34
N ASP A 36 11.22 4.04 9.80
CA ASP A 36 12.34 3.19 9.37
C ASP A 36 12.12 1.73 9.76
N SER A 37 11.64 1.50 10.99
CA SER A 37 11.27 0.15 11.44
C SER A 37 10.18 -0.43 10.55
N TYR A 38 9.13 0.35 10.27
CA TYR A 38 8.05 -0.09 9.39
C TYR A 38 8.54 -0.37 7.96
N VAL A 39 9.41 0.48 7.41
CA VAL A 39 10.01 0.30 6.08
C VAL A 39 10.86 -0.96 6.03
N PHE A 40 11.69 -1.20 7.03
CA PHE A 40 12.52 -2.39 7.13
C PHE A 40 11.68 -3.68 7.12
N PHE A 41 10.72 -3.81 8.04
CA PHE A 41 9.91 -5.01 8.17
C PHE A 41 8.90 -5.18 7.03
N SER A 42 8.27 -4.09 6.60
CA SER A 42 7.19 -4.17 5.60
C SER A 42 7.68 -4.13 4.17
N HIS A 43 8.81 -3.51 3.86
CA HIS A 43 9.27 -3.32 2.48
C HIS A 43 10.59 -4.05 2.20
N LEU A 44 11.59 -3.92 3.07
CA LEU A 44 12.92 -4.47 2.80
C LEU A 44 12.94 -6.01 2.89
N ILE A 45 12.46 -6.59 4.00
CA ILE A 45 12.44 -8.04 4.18
C ILE A 45 11.65 -8.74 3.06
N PRO A 46 10.42 -8.32 2.71
CA PRO A 46 9.67 -8.97 1.62
C PRO A 46 10.35 -8.81 0.25
N ALA A 47 11.04 -7.70 0.00
CA ALA A 47 11.75 -7.48 -1.25
C ALA A 47 12.93 -8.47 -1.41
N TYR A 48 13.73 -8.66 -0.37
CA TYR A 48 14.82 -9.64 -0.39
C TYR A 48 14.31 -11.08 -0.51
N LEU A 49 13.26 -11.43 0.22
CA LEU A 49 12.64 -12.76 0.08
C LEU A 49 12.12 -13.01 -1.34
N ALA A 50 11.49 -12.00 -1.95
CA ALA A 50 11.03 -12.09 -3.34
C ALA A 50 12.20 -12.27 -4.33
N ASP A 51 13.29 -11.51 -4.18
CA ASP A 51 14.46 -11.63 -5.03
C ASP A 51 15.21 -12.96 -4.85
N ILE A 52 15.25 -13.51 -3.62
CA ILE A 52 15.76 -14.86 -3.38
C ILE A 52 14.88 -15.89 -4.09
N GLY A 53 13.56 -15.78 -3.97
CA GLY A 53 12.62 -16.66 -4.68
C GLY A 53 12.79 -16.60 -6.20
N LEU A 54 12.94 -15.40 -6.76
CA LEU A 54 13.22 -15.23 -8.20
C LEU A 54 14.51 -15.93 -8.61
N ARG A 55 15.59 -15.78 -7.83
CA ARG A 55 16.86 -16.49 -8.09
C ARG A 55 16.69 -18.00 -8.06
N CYS A 56 15.92 -18.54 -7.10
CA CYS A 56 15.66 -19.98 -7.01
C CYS A 56 14.91 -20.52 -8.24
N ILE A 57 14.10 -19.70 -8.90
CA ILE A 57 13.36 -20.05 -10.12
C ILE A 57 14.19 -19.73 -11.39
N GLY A 58 15.43 -19.22 -11.24
CA GLY A 58 16.31 -18.85 -12.36
C GLY A 58 16.03 -17.48 -12.97
N HIS A 59 15.16 -16.67 -12.35
CA HIS A 59 14.88 -15.31 -12.77
C HIS A 59 15.84 -14.28 -12.14
N LYS A 60 16.02 -13.16 -12.85
CA LYS A 60 16.85 -12.05 -12.37
C LYS A 60 16.17 -11.31 -11.20
N PRO A 61 16.84 -11.18 -10.04
CA PRO A 61 16.36 -10.36 -8.93
C PRO A 61 16.31 -8.88 -9.33
N HIS A 62 15.24 -8.18 -8.98
CA HIS A 62 15.07 -6.77 -9.30
C HIS A 62 14.18 -5.99 -8.31
N ILE A 63 13.46 -6.68 -7.42
CA ILE A 63 12.50 -6.07 -6.49
C ILE A 63 13.22 -5.16 -5.49
N VAL A 64 14.38 -5.58 -4.97
CA VAL A 64 15.18 -4.75 -4.06
C VAL A 64 15.63 -3.46 -4.75
N ASN A 65 15.97 -3.51 -6.04
CA ASN A 65 16.40 -2.33 -6.79
C ASN A 65 15.25 -1.33 -6.98
N ILE A 66 14.03 -1.82 -7.21
CA ILE A 66 12.81 -0.99 -7.26
C ILE A 66 12.65 -0.23 -5.94
N TYR A 67 12.71 -0.92 -4.80
CA TYR A 67 12.55 -0.27 -3.50
C TYR A 67 13.69 0.69 -3.16
N LYS A 68 14.92 0.40 -3.59
CA LYS A 68 16.06 1.31 -3.44
C LYS A 68 15.84 2.62 -4.19
N ASN A 69 15.36 2.53 -5.44
CA ASN A 69 15.03 3.71 -6.23
C ASN A 69 13.86 4.50 -5.61
N LEU A 70 12.81 3.80 -5.17
CA LEU A 70 11.69 4.43 -4.47
C LEU A 70 12.15 5.20 -3.23
N HIS A 71 12.98 4.59 -2.39
CA HIS A 71 13.47 5.24 -1.17
C HIS A 71 14.32 6.48 -1.48
N ARG A 72 15.18 6.44 -2.50
CA ARG A 72 15.92 7.62 -2.97
C ARG A 72 14.99 8.75 -3.40
N THR A 73 13.94 8.44 -4.16
CA THR A 73 12.95 9.44 -4.57
C THR A 73 12.18 10.00 -3.37
N LEU A 74 11.83 9.16 -2.40
CA LEU A 74 11.15 9.60 -1.18
C LEU A 74 12.04 10.50 -0.30
N LEU A 75 13.33 10.19 -0.16
CA LEU A 75 14.27 11.04 0.57
C LEU A 75 14.39 12.44 -0.03
N ALA A 76 14.40 12.53 -1.36
CA ALA A 76 14.38 13.82 -2.06
C ALA A 76 13.06 14.57 -1.82
N LEU A 77 11.92 13.86 -1.83
CA LEU A 77 10.60 14.44 -1.59
C LEU A 77 10.40 14.88 -0.13
N GLU A 78 11.07 14.23 0.81
CA GLU A 78 10.93 14.49 2.25
C GLU A 78 11.30 15.93 2.63
N SER A 79 12.34 16.49 2.01
CA SER A 79 12.74 17.89 2.20
C SER A 79 11.64 18.88 1.82
N PHE A 80 10.82 18.56 0.82
CA PHE A 80 9.70 19.40 0.37
C PHE A 80 8.41 19.18 1.16
N THR A 81 8.18 17.95 1.64
CA THR A 81 6.86 17.55 2.14
C THR A 81 6.77 17.43 3.65
N ILE A 82 7.85 17.01 4.33
CA ILE A 82 7.85 16.65 5.74
C ILE A 82 8.80 17.55 6.54
N ARG A 83 10.05 17.71 6.10
CA ARG A 83 11.05 18.51 6.85
C ARG A 83 10.80 20.01 6.75
N GLY A 84 10.11 20.46 5.70
CA GLY A 84 9.79 21.87 5.51
C GLY A 84 11.02 22.76 5.33
N GLU A 85 12.12 22.19 4.81
CA GLU A 85 13.37 22.92 4.53
C GLU A 85 13.15 23.96 3.41
N ILE A 86 12.25 23.66 2.49
CA ILE A 86 11.84 24.56 1.41
C ILE A 86 10.51 25.19 1.80
N GLN A 87 10.59 26.32 2.49
CA GLN A 87 9.43 27.15 2.81
C GLN A 87 9.26 28.19 1.72
N CYS A 88 8.33 27.95 0.79
CA CYS A 88 7.84 29.05 -0.05
C CYS A 88 6.97 29.97 0.81
N SER A 89 7.54 31.07 1.28
CA SER A 89 6.75 32.12 1.94
C SER A 89 5.71 32.67 0.97
N TYR A 90 4.56 33.06 1.50
CA TYR A 90 3.53 33.77 0.75
C TYR A 90 4.10 35.00 0.03
N ASP A 91 5.04 35.70 0.67
CA ASP A 91 5.70 36.88 0.11
C ASP A 91 6.55 36.53 -1.10
N SER A 92 7.34 35.45 -1.04
CA SER A 92 8.14 34.99 -2.18
C SER A 92 7.27 34.60 -3.37
N VAL A 93 6.12 33.95 -3.12
CA VAL A 93 5.15 33.56 -4.14
C VAL A 93 4.48 34.79 -4.77
N ASN A 94 4.16 35.81 -3.96
CA ASN A 94 3.59 37.06 -4.45
C ASN A 94 4.59 37.88 -5.25
N SER A 95 5.84 37.99 -4.81
CA SER A 95 6.91 38.66 -5.56
C SER A 95 7.14 37.99 -6.91
N LEU A 96 7.12 36.65 -6.97
CA LEU A 96 7.24 35.92 -8.23
C LEU A 96 6.03 36.15 -9.13
N ARG A 97 4.81 36.23 -8.58
CA ARG A 97 3.60 36.55 -9.35
C ARG A 97 3.64 37.96 -9.92
N GLN A 98 4.13 38.91 -9.13
CA GLN A 98 4.30 40.30 -9.56
C GLN A 98 5.31 40.36 -10.71
N LEU A 99 6.47 39.71 -10.57
CA LEU A 99 7.47 39.64 -11.64
C LEU A 99 6.91 39.04 -12.93
N LEU A 100 6.10 37.98 -12.88
CA LEU A 100 5.49 37.42 -14.09
C LEU A 100 4.47 38.37 -14.73
N THR A 101 3.71 39.09 -13.91
CA THR A 101 2.74 40.09 -14.40
C THR A 101 3.46 41.26 -15.06
N GLU A 102 4.52 41.77 -14.43
CA GLU A 102 5.35 42.87 -14.97
C GLU A 102 6.01 42.50 -16.30
N ASN A 103 6.42 41.24 -16.46
CA ASN A 103 7.05 40.74 -17.68
C ASN A 103 6.06 40.18 -18.73
N ASN A 104 4.74 40.27 -18.51
CA ASN A 104 3.70 39.67 -19.36
C ASN A 104 3.83 38.13 -19.56
N LEU A 105 4.51 37.43 -18.66
CA LEU A 105 4.78 35.98 -18.73
C LEU A 105 3.71 35.15 -18.00
N SER A 106 2.67 35.78 -17.46
CA SER A 106 1.63 35.10 -16.68
C SER A 106 0.92 33.98 -17.43
N ASN A 107 0.78 34.10 -18.76
CA ASN A 107 0.16 33.07 -19.61
C ASN A 107 1.12 31.93 -19.98
N GLU A 108 2.43 32.17 -19.90
CA GLU A 108 3.47 31.18 -20.23
C GLU A 108 3.81 30.32 -19.02
N PHE A 109 3.79 30.91 -17.82
CA PHE A 109 4.14 30.23 -16.58
C PHE A 109 3.05 30.35 -15.52
N PHE A 110 2.10 29.42 -15.55
CA PHE A 110 1.06 29.31 -14.54
C PHE A 110 1.49 28.40 -13.39
N PHE A 111 1.59 28.98 -12.19
CA PHE A 111 2.04 28.27 -10.98
C PHE A 111 1.07 28.38 -9.80
N ASP A 112 -0.15 28.91 -10.03
CA ASP A 112 -1.17 29.01 -8.97
C ASP A 112 -1.90 27.67 -8.75
N ILE A 113 -1.45 26.95 -7.72
CA ILE A 113 -1.99 25.64 -7.34
C ILE A 113 -3.43 25.75 -6.79
N ARG A 114 -3.90 26.94 -6.40
CA ARG A 114 -5.26 27.12 -5.84
C ARG A 114 -6.36 26.87 -6.86
N ALA A 115 -6.08 27.11 -8.15
CA ALA A 115 -7.00 26.82 -9.24
C ALA A 115 -7.08 25.32 -9.58
N LEU A 116 -6.20 24.50 -9.00
CA LEU A 116 -6.11 23.08 -9.34
C LEU A 116 -7.23 22.26 -8.69
N HIS A 117 -8.01 21.58 -9.53
CA HIS A 117 -8.97 20.57 -9.06
C HIS A 117 -8.26 19.23 -8.78
N TRP A 118 -7.93 18.98 -7.51
CA TRP A 118 -7.16 17.81 -7.07
C TRP A 118 -7.67 16.44 -7.59
N PRO A 119 -8.98 16.14 -7.58
CA PRO A 119 -9.47 14.85 -8.04
C PRO A 119 -9.15 14.57 -9.52
N THR A 120 -9.46 15.52 -10.40
CA THR A 120 -9.21 15.40 -11.85
C THR A 120 -7.72 15.35 -12.13
N TYR A 121 -6.93 16.18 -11.43
CA TYR A 121 -5.47 16.17 -11.58
C TYR A 121 -4.86 14.81 -11.22
N VAL A 122 -5.25 14.24 -10.08
CA VAL A 122 -4.75 12.93 -9.63
C VAL A 122 -5.18 11.82 -10.58
N GLU A 123 -6.42 11.86 -11.08
CA GLU A 123 -6.92 10.91 -12.06
C GLU A 123 -6.13 10.97 -13.37
N SER A 124 -5.99 12.16 -13.97
CA SER A 124 -5.20 12.36 -15.19
C SER A 124 -3.74 11.96 -14.99
N TYR A 125 -3.16 12.26 -13.82
CA TYR A 125 -1.80 11.85 -13.47
C TYR A 125 -1.64 10.32 -13.45
N LEU A 126 -2.56 9.59 -12.82
CA LEU A 126 -2.51 8.13 -12.74
C LEU A 126 -2.73 7.47 -14.10
N ILE A 127 -3.68 7.97 -14.90
CA ILE A 127 -3.92 7.50 -16.28
C ILE A 127 -2.70 7.77 -17.15
N GLY A 128 -2.14 8.98 -17.07
CA GLY A 128 -0.94 9.37 -17.82
C GLY A 128 0.27 8.52 -17.45
N THR A 129 0.47 8.25 -16.15
CA THR A 129 1.53 7.36 -15.67
C THR A 129 1.34 5.93 -16.22
N LYS A 130 0.13 5.40 -16.13
CA LYS A 130 -0.20 4.06 -16.65
C LYS A 130 0.08 3.96 -18.16
N ARG A 131 -0.38 4.94 -18.94
CA ARG A 131 -0.27 4.92 -20.40
C ARG A 131 1.14 5.21 -20.92
N TYR A 132 1.81 6.24 -20.39
CA TYR A 132 3.02 6.79 -20.99
C TYR A 132 4.31 6.38 -20.27
N VAL A 133 4.25 6.09 -18.97
CA VAL A 133 5.43 5.69 -18.19
C VAL A 133 5.53 4.17 -18.10
N LEU A 134 4.39 3.51 -17.86
CA LEU A 134 4.34 2.05 -17.70
C LEU A 134 3.96 1.31 -18.99
N ASN A 135 3.51 2.03 -20.03
CA ASN A 135 3.03 1.47 -21.30
C ASN A 135 1.96 0.37 -21.10
N GLU A 136 1.09 0.52 -20.10
CA GLU A 136 -0.02 -0.40 -19.81
C GLU A 136 -1.32 0.04 -20.50
N ASP A 137 -2.24 -0.90 -20.73
CA ASP A 137 -3.53 -0.58 -21.34
C ASP A 137 -4.47 0.07 -20.32
N VAL A 138 -4.94 1.28 -20.64
CA VAL A 138 -5.87 2.03 -19.80
C VAL A 138 -7.28 1.44 -19.80
N GLN A 139 -7.64 0.63 -20.81
CA GLN A 139 -8.96 0.00 -20.93
C GLN A 139 -9.06 -1.32 -20.13
N CYS A 140 -7.94 -2.02 -19.91
CA CYS A 140 -7.90 -3.31 -19.22
C CYS A 140 -7.91 -3.20 -17.68
N LEU A 141 -8.89 -2.47 -17.11
CA LEU A 141 -8.96 -2.24 -15.66
C LEU A 141 -9.36 -3.49 -14.86
N ASN A 142 -10.19 -4.37 -15.42
CA ASN A 142 -10.75 -5.52 -14.71
C ASN A 142 -9.66 -6.53 -14.28
N GLY A 143 -8.68 -6.79 -15.15
CA GLY A 143 -7.55 -7.69 -14.85
C GLY A 143 -6.67 -7.14 -13.73
N ALA A 144 -6.30 -5.86 -13.84
CA ALA A 144 -5.50 -5.17 -12.84
C ALA A 144 -6.22 -5.06 -11.47
N GLN A 145 -7.54 -4.87 -11.45
CA GLN A 145 -8.33 -4.90 -10.22
C GLN A 145 -8.36 -6.30 -9.58
N LYS A 146 -8.48 -7.36 -10.38
CA LYS A 146 -8.39 -8.74 -9.89
C LYS A 146 -7.02 -9.03 -9.29
N HIS A 147 -5.94 -8.61 -9.96
CA HIS A 147 -4.58 -8.69 -9.43
C HIS A 147 -4.44 -7.96 -8.09
N LEU A 148 -4.94 -6.73 -8.01
CA LEU A 148 -4.93 -5.93 -6.78
C LEU A 148 -5.71 -6.59 -5.63
N ASN A 149 -6.81 -7.28 -5.93
CA ASN A 149 -7.59 -8.06 -4.97
C ASN A 149 -6.86 -9.34 -4.54
N ASN A 150 -6.16 -10.01 -5.45
CA ASN A 150 -5.31 -11.16 -5.10
C ASN A 150 -4.20 -10.76 -4.13
N LEU A 151 -3.54 -9.62 -4.36
CA LEU A 151 -2.55 -9.07 -3.42
C LEU A 151 -3.14 -8.78 -2.03
N ARG A 152 -4.41 -8.35 -1.96
CA ARG A 152 -5.12 -8.20 -0.68
C ARG A 152 -5.30 -9.54 0.01
N ASN A 153 -5.75 -10.55 -0.73
CA ASN A 153 -5.97 -11.89 -0.20
C ASN A 153 -4.66 -12.52 0.28
N ILE A 154 -3.56 -12.40 -0.48
CA ILE A 154 -2.23 -12.86 -0.08
C ILE A 154 -1.84 -12.27 1.28
N ARG A 155 -2.00 -10.95 1.45
CA ARG A 155 -1.70 -10.27 2.72
C ARG A 155 -2.57 -10.78 3.86
N TRP A 156 -3.87 -10.95 3.64
CA TRP A 156 -4.77 -11.47 4.67
C TRP A 156 -4.43 -12.91 5.04
N THR A 157 -4.22 -13.78 4.07
CA THR A 157 -3.80 -15.16 4.29
C THR A 157 -2.49 -15.22 5.06
N PHE A 158 -1.48 -14.44 4.67
CA PHE A 158 -0.22 -14.35 5.38
C PHE A 158 -0.41 -13.91 6.84
N ASN A 159 -1.16 -12.82 7.07
CA ASN A 159 -1.43 -12.33 8.42
C ASN A 159 -2.19 -13.35 9.27
N THR A 160 -3.16 -14.07 8.68
CA THR A 160 -3.90 -15.14 9.36
C THR A 160 -2.99 -16.31 9.72
N ILE A 161 -2.09 -16.72 8.83
CA ILE A 161 -1.10 -17.78 9.11
C ILE A 161 -0.19 -17.37 10.27
N VAL A 162 0.38 -16.15 10.21
CA VAL A 162 1.24 -15.64 11.29
C VAL A 162 0.49 -15.60 12.62
N LEU A 163 -0.77 -15.12 12.61
CA LEU A 163 -1.60 -15.07 13.82
C LEU A 163 -1.88 -16.47 14.38
N VAL A 164 -2.19 -17.45 13.53
CA VAL A 164 -2.39 -18.84 13.93
C VAL A 164 -1.11 -19.46 14.51
N LEU A 165 0.06 -19.19 13.92
CA LEU A 165 1.34 -19.68 14.41
C LEU A 165 1.69 -19.07 15.79
N LEU A 166 1.51 -17.75 15.94
CA LEU A 166 1.72 -17.07 17.22
C LEU A 166 0.77 -17.60 18.30
N TRP A 167 -0.50 -17.79 17.94
CA TRP A 167 -1.50 -18.39 18.82
C TRP A 167 -1.12 -19.80 19.27
N ARG A 168 -0.64 -20.64 18.33
CA ARG A 168 -0.17 -22.00 18.62
C ARG A 168 1.04 -22.00 19.57
N ILE A 169 2.01 -21.12 19.34
CA ILE A 169 3.19 -20.99 20.21
C ILE A 169 2.76 -20.52 21.61
N PHE A 170 1.85 -19.56 21.70
CA PHE A 170 1.36 -19.03 22.98
C PHE A 170 0.64 -20.10 23.82
N ILE A 171 -0.27 -20.86 23.21
CA ILE A 171 -0.97 -21.97 23.87
C ILE A 171 0.02 -23.05 24.30
N SER A 172 1.02 -23.37 23.47
CA SER A 172 2.00 -24.41 23.77
C SER A 172 2.79 -24.10 25.05
N LYS A 173 3.00 -22.83 25.39
CA LYS A 173 3.80 -22.40 26.54
C LYS A 173 3.03 -22.43 27.87
N ARG A 174 1.70 -22.44 27.86
CA ARG A 174 0.89 -22.37 29.10
C ARG A 174 -0.04 -23.58 29.23
N PRO A 175 0.13 -24.45 30.25
CA PRO A 175 -0.69 -25.64 30.42
C PRO A 175 -2.18 -25.30 30.63
N THR A 176 -2.48 -24.19 31.29
CA THR A 176 -3.85 -23.65 31.45
C THR A 176 -4.48 -23.24 30.11
N ALA A 177 -3.72 -22.56 29.24
CA ALA A 177 -4.21 -22.17 27.91
C ALA A 177 -4.46 -23.39 27.01
N ARG A 178 -3.61 -24.42 27.12
CA ARG A 178 -3.78 -25.69 26.41
C ARG A 178 -5.02 -26.44 26.86
N ASN A 179 -5.27 -26.53 28.16
CA ASN A 179 -6.45 -27.19 28.71
C ASN A 179 -7.74 -26.44 28.34
N LEU A 180 -7.72 -25.09 28.40
CA LEU A 180 -8.84 -24.26 27.96
C LEU A 180 -9.11 -24.43 26.46
N TRP A 181 -8.06 -24.48 25.63
CA TRP A 181 -8.20 -24.71 24.19
C TRP A 181 -8.81 -26.07 23.87
N TYR A 182 -8.37 -27.14 24.53
CA TYR A 182 -8.95 -28.45 24.36
C TYR A 182 -10.41 -28.49 24.80
N PHE A 183 -10.77 -27.84 25.91
CA PHE A 183 -12.16 -27.72 26.35
C PHE A 183 -13.03 -27.01 25.30
N ILE A 184 -12.56 -25.87 24.77
CA ILE A 184 -13.25 -25.10 23.72
C ILE A 184 -13.42 -25.96 22.46
N MET A 185 -12.35 -26.60 21.98
CA MET A 185 -12.39 -27.45 20.79
C MET A 185 -13.33 -28.64 20.97
N ASN A 186 -13.29 -29.30 22.13
CA ASN A 186 -14.14 -30.46 22.40
C ASN A 186 -15.63 -30.05 22.48
N PHE A 187 -15.93 -28.87 23.04
CA PHE A 187 -17.28 -28.30 23.06
C PHE A 187 -17.79 -27.99 21.64
N PHE A 188 -16.98 -27.36 20.79
CA PHE A 188 -17.36 -27.08 19.40
C PHE A 188 -17.53 -28.34 18.56
N VAL A 189 -16.62 -29.32 18.69
CA VAL A 189 -16.74 -30.62 18.00
C VAL A 189 -18.01 -31.35 18.45
N ALA A 190 -18.31 -31.38 19.75
CA ALA A 190 -19.54 -32.01 20.25
C ALA A 190 -20.81 -31.35 19.69
N LYS A 191 -20.85 -30.01 19.61
CA LYS A 191 -21.96 -29.28 18.99
C LYS A 191 -22.05 -29.53 17.48
N PHE A 192 -20.91 -29.56 16.79
CA PHE A 192 -20.85 -29.81 15.35
C PHE A 192 -21.33 -31.23 15.02
N VAL A 193 -20.87 -32.24 15.74
CA VAL A 193 -21.34 -33.63 15.59
C VAL A 193 -22.83 -33.75 15.89
N ARG A 194 -23.34 -33.06 16.93
CA ARG A 194 -24.78 -33.02 17.23
C ARG A 194 -25.58 -32.38 16.10
N PHE A 195 -25.11 -31.27 15.54
CA PHE A 195 -25.77 -30.59 14.43
C PHE A 195 -25.92 -31.50 13.20
N PHE A 196 -24.85 -32.21 12.81
CA PHE A 196 -24.91 -33.16 11.70
C PHE A 196 -25.77 -34.40 12.00
N LYS A 197 -25.78 -34.89 13.24
CA LYS A 197 -26.70 -35.98 13.64
C LYS A 197 -28.17 -35.56 13.52
N ILE A 198 -28.51 -34.33 13.87
CA ILE A 198 -29.88 -33.80 13.73
C ILE A 198 -30.25 -33.61 12.26
N LEU A 199 -29.32 -33.10 11.43
CA LEU A 199 -29.54 -32.96 9.98
C LEU A 199 -29.76 -34.32 9.30
N SER A 200 -29.02 -35.35 9.71
CA SER A 200 -29.15 -36.71 9.17
C SER A 200 -30.47 -37.37 9.58
N ALA A 201 -30.95 -37.14 10.81
CA ALA A 201 -32.19 -37.71 11.34
C ALA A 201 -33.47 -37.05 10.81
N GLY A 202 -33.39 -35.86 10.19
CA GLY A 202 -34.54 -35.17 9.60
C GLY A 202 -34.82 -35.53 8.13
N ASN A 203 -33.98 -36.36 7.51
CA ASN A 203 -34.08 -36.80 6.11
C ASN A 203 -34.56 -38.27 5.95
N THR A 204 -35.06 -38.88 7.02
CA THR A 204 -35.74 -40.20 7.03
C THR A 204 -37.17 -40.04 7.49
#